data_AF-A0A6M0C8Y8-F1
#
_entry.id   AF-A0A6M0C8Y8-F1
#
_cell.length_a   1.000
_cell.length_b   1.000
_cell.length_c   1.000
_cell.angle_alpha   90.00
_cell.angle_beta   90.00
_cell.angle_gamma   90.00
#
_symmetry.space_group_name_H-M   'P 1'
#
loop_
_entity.id
_entity.type
_entity.pdbx_description
1 polymer ?
#
loop_
_entity_poly.entity_id
_entity_poly.type
_entity_poly.pdbx_seq_one_letter_code
_entity_poly.pdbx_strand_id
1 'polypeptide(L)'
;LLLPLLHRHWPPPAWPWIIATPLLVLAIVSPPTLGPVYKFWMRVGIFLSKIMTPLWMGLVFYLVVMPMGLIMRMFKKDPMERQLNTETSTYRVMSQLKTRESMERPF
;
A
#
# COMPACT_ATOMS: atom_id res chain seq x y z
N LEU A 1 -4.64 18.27 27.33
CA LEU A 1 -4.53 19.37 26.34
C LEU A 1 -3.48 20.44 26.70
N LEU A 2 -2.43 20.11 27.48
CA LEU A 2 -1.37 21.08 27.88
C LEU A 2 0.06 20.50 27.84
N LEU A 3 0.28 19.42 27.07
CA LEU A 3 1.59 18.78 26.92
C LEU A 3 2.57 19.39 25.87
N PRO A 4 2.20 20.28 24.92
CA PRO A 4 3.15 20.71 23.89
C PRO A 4 4.01 21.93 24.27
N LEU A 5 3.78 22.54 25.45
CA LEU A 5 4.54 23.71 25.91
C LEU A 5 5.80 23.35 26.72
N LEU A 6 5.99 22.07 27.08
CA LEU A 6 7.07 21.64 27.98
C LEU A 6 8.36 21.16 27.28
N HIS A 7 8.38 20.96 25.96
CA HIS A 7 9.64 20.77 25.21
C HIS A 7 10.25 22.11 24.78
N ARG A 8 10.44 22.99 25.77
CA ARG A 8 10.92 24.38 25.67
C ARG A 8 12.45 24.51 25.69
N HIS A 9 13.20 23.48 25.29
CA HIS A 9 14.67 23.54 25.23
C HIS A 9 15.23 22.61 24.17
N TRP A 10 14.96 22.95 22.91
CA TRP A 10 16.00 22.97 21.89
C TRP A 10 15.84 24.32 21.21
N PRO A 11 16.91 25.10 20.97
CA PRO A 11 16.78 26.24 20.06
C PRO A 11 16.11 25.70 18.78
N PRO A 12 14.97 26.26 18.33
CA PRO A 12 14.38 25.82 17.08
C PRO A 12 15.51 25.90 16.06
N PRO A 13 15.85 24.77 15.40
CA PRO A 13 16.98 24.75 14.50
C PRO A 13 16.82 25.93 13.54
N ALA A 14 17.82 26.80 13.41
CA ALA A 14 17.68 27.98 12.53
C ALA A 14 17.74 27.59 11.05
N TRP A 15 18.30 26.42 10.75
CA TRP A 15 18.51 25.93 9.37
C TRP A 15 17.23 25.80 8.52
N PRO A 16 16.04 25.40 9.02
CA PRO A 16 14.83 25.33 8.20
C PRO A 16 14.36 26.73 7.81
N TRP A 17 14.54 27.72 8.69
CA TRP A 17 14.19 29.12 8.40
C TRP A 17 15.14 29.75 7.38
N ILE A 18 16.42 29.39 7.41
CA ILE A 18 17.43 29.82 6.43
C ILE A 18 17.08 29.29 5.03
N ILE A 19 16.51 28.09 4.93
CA ILE A 19 16.09 27.50 3.65
C ILE A 19 14.69 28.00 3.23
N ALA A 20 13.76 28.09 4.18
CA ALA A 20 12.38 28.47 3.92
C ALA A 20 12.25 29.93 3.48
N THR A 21 12.98 30.85 4.10
CA THR A 21 12.89 32.29 3.82
C THR A 21 13.20 32.63 2.35
N PRO A 22 14.35 32.25 1.76
CA PRO A 22 14.63 32.52 0.36
C PRO A 22 13.68 31.78 -0.58
N LEU A 23 13.26 30.56 -0.24
CA LEU A 23 12.29 29.81 -1.03
C LEU A 23 10.92 30.51 -1.07
N LEU A 24 10.49 31.07 0.06
CA LEU A 24 9.24 31.82 0.21
C LEU A 24 9.31 33.17 -0.50
N VAL A 25 10.44 33.88 -0.39
CA VAL A 25 10.67 35.13 -1.15
C VAL A 25 10.65 34.85 -2.65
N LEU A 26 11.31 33.80 -3.12
CA LEU A 26 11.27 33.37 -4.52
C LEU A 26 9.85 32.97 -4.96
N ALA A 27 9.06 32.35 -4.07
CA ALA A 27 7.66 32.01 -4.34
C ALA A 27 6.78 33.25 -4.57
N ILE A 28 7.02 34.32 -3.83
CA ILE A 28 6.25 35.57 -3.95
C ILE A 28 6.71 36.39 -5.16
N VAL A 29 8.03 36.51 -5.37
CA VAL A 29 8.59 37.40 -6.40
C VAL A 29 8.54 36.78 -7.81
N SER A 30 8.82 35.48 -7.93
CA SER A 30 8.85 34.79 -9.23
C SER A 30 8.49 33.31 -9.11
N PRO A 31 7.18 32.98 -9.07
CA PRO A 31 6.69 31.60 -9.01
C PRO A 31 7.30 30.62 -10.05
N PRO A 32 7.61 31.02 -11.31
CA PRO A 32 8.15 30.09 -12.30
C PRO A 32 9.52 29.49 -11.92
N THR A 33 10.31 30.19 -11.09
CA THR A 33 11.65 29.74 -10.66
C THR A 33 11.61 28.53 -9.73
N LEU A 34 10.46 28.23 -9.11
CA LEU A 34 10.25 27.04 -8.28
C LEU A 34 9.91 25.78 -9.08
N GLY A 35 9.63 25.93 -10.38
CA GLY A 35 9.37 24.80 -11.29
C GLY A 35 10.41 23.66 -11.22
N PRO A 36 11.73 23.92 -11.30
CA PRO A 36 12.75 22.87 -11.18
C PRO A 36 12.79 22.23 -9.78
N VAL A 37 12.61 23.01 -8.70
CA VAL A 37 12.55 22.48 -7.32
C VAL A 37 11.38 21.51 -7.16
N TYR A 38 10.21 21.90 -7.65
CA TYR A 38 9.02 21.05 -7.66
C TYR A 38 9.25 19.76 -8.47
N LYS A 39 9.85 19.84 -9.65
CA LYS A 39 10.14 18.66 -10.48
C LYS A 39 11.08 17.68 -9.77
N PHE A 40 12.14 18.18 -9.13
CA PHE A 40 13.06 17.34 -8.37
C PHE A 40 12.36 16.70 -7.18
N TRP A 41 11.63 17.50 -6.39
CA TRP A 41 10.87 17.01 -5.24
C TRP A 41 9.85 15.93 -5.63
N MET A 42 9.13 16.16 -6.73
CA MET A 42 8.15 15.19 -7.23
C MET A 42 8.83 13.89 -7.71
N ARG A 43 9.99 13.99 -8.37
CA ARG A 43 10.75 12.81 -8.79
C ARG A 43 11.22 11.97 -7.58
N VAL A 44 11.65 12.64 -6.51
CA VAL A 44 11.98 11.97 -5.23
C VAL A 44 10.73 11.30 -4.65
N GLY A 45 9.59 11.99 -4.62
CA GLY A 45 8.33 11.42 -4.13
C GLY A 45 7.89 10.17 -4.90
N ILE A 46 7.96 10.20 -6.23
CA ILE A 46 7.62 9.05 -7.09
C ILE A 46 8.62 7.90 -6.91
N PHE A 47 9.91 8.21 -6.75
CA PHE A 47 10.91 7.18 -6.49
C PHE A 47 10.68 6.50 -5.14
N LEU A 48 10.36 7.30 -4.13
CA LEU A 48 10.03 6.80 -2.80
C LEU A 48 8.76 5.95 -2.83
N SER A 49 7.72 6.36 -3.56
CA SER A 49 6.48 5.58 -3.68
C SER A 49 6.72 4.24 -4.39
N LYS A 50 7.61 4.20 -5.38
CA LYS A 50 8.02 2.96 -6.06
C LYS A 50 8.65 1.94 -5.11
N ILE A 51 9.29 2.39 -4.03
CA ILE A 51 9.88 1.51 -3.01
C ILE A 51 8.87 1.19 -1.91
N MET A 52 8.12 2.20 -1.46
CA MET A 52 7.14 2.04 -0.38
C MET A 52 6.01 1.08 -0.75
N THR A 53 5.49 1.13 -1.98
CA THR A 53 4.38 0.27 -2.40
C THR A 53 4.77 -1.22 -2.34
N PRO A 54 5.85 -1.70 -2.98
CA PRO A 54 6.30 -3.08 -2.83
C PRO A 54 6.67 -3.46 -1.40
N LEU A 55 7.23 -2.52 -0.62
CA LEU A 55 7.57 -2.78 0.79
C LEU A 55 6.33 -3.10 1.62
N TRP A 56 5.27 -2.29 1.51
CA TRP A 56 4.01 -2.54 2.21
C TRP A 56 3.32 -3.81 1.71
N MET A 57 3.33 -4.06 0.39
CA MET A 57 2.77 -5.30 -0.16
C MET A 57 3.53 -6.53 0.33
N GLY A 58 4.87 -6.45 0.40
CA GLY A 58 5.71 -7.50 0.97
C GLY A 58 5.41 -7.70 2.45
N LEU A 59 5.29 -6.62 3.23
CA LEU A 59 4.97 -6.70 4.65
C LEU A 59 3.62 -7.39 4.89
N VAL A 60 2.57 -6.99 4.16
CA VAL A 60 1.25 -7.63 4.24
C VAL A 60 1.33 -9.10 3.85
N PHE A 61 2.09 -9.42 2.80
CA PHE A 61 2.28 -10.82 2.40
C PHE A 61 2.93 -11.64 3.51
N TYR A 62 4.03 -11.16 4.11
CA TYR A 62 4.76 -11.91 5.14
C TYR A 62 4.06 -11.93 6.50
N LEU A 63 3.27 -10.92 6.85
CA LEU A 63 2.57 -10.83 8.14
C LEU A 63 1.17 -11.44 8.13
N VAL A 64 0.50 -11.49 6.97
CA VAL A 64 -0.89 -11.94 6.88
C VAL A 64 -0.99 -13.16 5.98
N VAL A 65 -0.61 -13.05 4.72
CA VAL A 65 -0.85 -14.10 3.71
C VAL A 65 -0.01 -15.36 3.99
N MET A 66 1.28 -15.18 4.26
CA MET A 66 2.23 -16.26 4.53
C MET A 66 1.87 -17.05 5.81
N PRO A 67 1.63 -16.42 6.98
CA PRO A 67 1.24 -17.16 8.17
C PRO A 67 -0.14 -17.79 8.00
N MET A 68 -1.08 -17.15 7.29
CA MET A 68 -2.37 -17.78 6.99
C MET A 68 -2.20 -19.06 6.18
N GLY A 69 -1.36 -19.04 5.13
CA GLY A 69 -1.04 -20.25 4.36
C GLY A 69 -0.34 -21.33 5.21
N LEU A 70 0.56 -20.93 6.11
CA LEU A 70 1.24 -21.85 7.02
C LEU A 70 0.25 -22.51 8.01
N ILE A 71 -0.65 -21.72 8.58
CA ILE A 71 -1.73 -22.19 9.46
C ILE A 71 -2.61 -23.19 8.70
N MET A 72 -3.04 -22.86 7.48
CA MET A 72 -3.87 -23.76 6.67
C MET A 72 -3.16 -25.08 6.35
N ARG A 73 -1.86 -25.04 6.07
CA ARG A 73 -1.03 -26.23 5.89
C ARG A 73 -0.93 -27.09 7.15
N MET A 74 -0.80 -26.46 8.33
CA MET A 74 -0.81 -27.18 9.61
C MET A 74 -2.16 -27.89 9.86
N PHE A 75 -3.26 -27.23 9.52
CA PHE A 75 -4.61 -27.82 9.63
C PHE A 75 -4.98 -28.75 8.48
N LYS A 76 -4.05 -29.07 7.56
CA LYS A 76 -4.28 -29.85 6.33
C LYS A 76 -5.48 -29.36 5.50
N LYS A 77 -5.86 -28.09 5.61
CA LYS A 77 -6.93 -27.49 4.82
C LYS A 77 -6.34 -27.02 3.50
N ASP A 78 -6.72 -27.69 2.42
CA ASP A 78 -6.37 -27.29 1.06
C ASP A 78 -7.61 -26.72 0.35
N PRO A 79 -7.80 -25.39 0.33
CA PRO A 79 -8.97 -24.77 -0.29
C PRO A 79 -8.98 -24.92 -1.82
N MET A 80 -7.85 -25.30 -2.41
CA MET A 80 -7.72 -25.49 -3.86
C MET A 80 -7.67 -26.96 -4.24
N GLU A 81 -7.82 -27.89 -3.27
CA GLU A 81 -7.80 -29.34 -3.50
C GLU A 81 -6.67 -29.75 -4.47
N ARG A 82 -5.45 -29.25 -4.22
CA ARG A 82 -4.31 -29.38 -5.15
C ARG A 82 -3.75 -30.79 -5.20
N GLN A 83 -4.19 -31.67 -4.31
CA GLN A 83 -3.81 -33.08 -4.33
C GLN A 83 -4.58 -33.80 -5.45
N LEU A 84 -3.82 -34.41 -6.36
CA LEU A 84 -4.41 -35.22 -7.42
C LEU A 84 -5.01 -36.49 -6.79
N ASN A 85 -6.33 -36.60 -6.85
CA ASN A 85 -7.06 -37.79 -6.48
C ASN A 85 -7.11 -38.77 -7.68
N THR A 86 -6.32 -39.83 -7.60
CA THR A 86 -6.22 -40.87 -8.64
C THR A 86 -7.50 -41.73 -8.72
N GLU A 87 -8.35 -41.72 -7.70
CA GLU A 87 -9.60 -42.50 -7.67
C GLU A 87 -10.78 -41.75 -8.32
N THR A 88 -10.61 -40.47 -8.67
CA THR A 88 -11.67 -39.67 -9.28
C THR A 88 -11.58 -39.75 -10.80
N SER A 89 -12.66 -40.16 -11.46
CA SER A 89 -12.70 -40.30 -12.92
C SER A 89 -12.58 -38.96 -13.65
N THR A 90 -12.98 -37.84 -13.04
CA THR A 90 -12.91 -36.50 -13.63
C THR A 90 -12.99 -35.40 -12.54
N TYR A 91 -12.14 -34.36 -12.62
CA TYR A 91 -12.15 -33.19 -11.72
C TYR A 91 -13.19 -32.10 -12.09
N ARG A 92 -14.14 -32.41 -12.98
CA ARG A 92 -15.11 -31.44 -13.48
C ARG A 92 -16.25 -31.33 -12.47
N VAL A 93 -16.47 -30.12 -11.97
CA VAL A 93 -17.68 -29.79 -11.21
C VAL A 93 -18.80 -29.58 -12.21
N MET A 94 -19.87 -30.37 -12.09
CA MET A 94 -21.06 -30.23 -12.95
C MET A 94 -21.70 -28.86 -12.74
N SER A 95 -22.02 -28.17 -13.83
CA SER A 95 -22.73 -26.89 -13.75
C SER A 95 -24.12 -27.10 -13.15
N GLN A 96 -24.49 -26.26 -12.20
CA GLN A 96 -25.83 -26.26 -11.65
C GLN A 96 -26.79 -25.65 -12.68
N LEU A 97 -27.97 -26.25 -12.85
CA LEU A 97 -29.02 -25.71 -13.71
C LEU A 97 -29.46 -24.35 -13.15
N LYS A 98 -29.22 -23.29 -13.92
CA LYS A 98 -29.56 -21.92 -13.51
C LYS A 98 -31.09 -21.76 -13.54
N THR A 99 -31.72 -21.63 -12.38
CA THR A 99 -33.16 -21.39 -12.25
C THR A 99 -33.52 -20.03 -12.87
N ARG A 100 -34.74 -19.90 -13.42
CA ARG A 100 -35.24 -18.67 -14.07
C ARG A 100 -35.08 -17.42 -13.18
N GLU A 101 -35.28 -17.57 -11.88
CA GLU A 101 -35.11 -16.53 -10.86
C GLU A 101 -33.66 -16.01 -10.76
N SER A 102 -32.65 -16.88 -10.97
CA SER A 102 -31.23 -16.49 -11.00
C SER A 102 -30.85 -15.69 -12.26
N MET A 103 -31.73 -15.67 -13.27
CA MET A 103 -31.56 -14.83 -14.47
C MET A 103 -32.22 -13.46 -14.32
N GLU A 104 -33.05 -13.24 -13.30
CA GLU A 104 -33.68 -11.94 -13.03
C GLU A 104 -32.71 -10.96 -12.38
N ARG A 105 -31.68 -11.46 -11.69
CA ARG A 105 -30.58 -10.65 -11.14
C ARG A 105 -29.24 -11.26 -11.55
N PRO A 106 -28.74 -10.92 -12.76
CA PRO A 106 -27.55 -11.53 -13.32
C PRO A 106 -26.22 -11.05 -12.67
N PHE A 107 -26.26 -10.04 -11.80
CA PHE A 107 -25.10 -9.46 -11.10
C PHE A 107 -25.31 -9.47 -9.58
#